data_AF-A0A956U2P3-F1
#
_entry.id   AF-A0A956U2P3-F1
#
_cell.length_a   1.000
_cell.length_b   1.000
_cell.length_c   1.000
_cell.angle_alpha   90.00
_cell.angle_beta   90.00
_cell.angle_gamma   90.00
#
_symmetry.space_group_name_H-M   'P 1'
#
loop_
_entity.id
_entity.type
_entity.pdbx_description
1 polymer ?
#
loop_
_entity_poly.entity_id
_entity_poly.type
_entity_poly.pdbx_seq_one_letter_code
_entity_poly.pdbx_strand_id
1 'polypeptide(L)'
;MTDQPTDKVKELTDLSKESMKARANLDRILDFVDLINKRAEEIEGDVAAPGDGIKELSDKMGEYIDQIKSHVDEELDKIPVDPDVTKEAAEKLLLFHGNLPQVIAWADTQKSGHKQGSYWWRYWVSVLENVMQLEIAKGSPEVKPVSKADVSQP
;
A
#
# COMPACT_ATOMS: atom_id res chain seq x y z
N MET A 1 0.82 -25.72 11.94
CA MET A 1 1.16 -24.31 11.66
C MET A 1 0.00 -23.75 10.87
N THR A 2 -0.83 -22.93 11.49
CA THR A 2 -1.91 -22.22 10.81
C THR A 2 -1.32 -20.91 10.31
N ASP A 3 -0.97 -20.83 9.03
CA ASP A 3 -0.67 -19.57 8.37
C ASP A 3 -1.91 -18.68 8.50
N GLN A 4 -1.86 -17.69 9.39
CA GLN A 4 -2.92 -16.70 9.44
C GLN A 4 -2.78 -15.80 8.20
N PRO A 5 -3.88 -15.51 7.48
CA PRO A 5 -3.86 -14.67 6.28
C PRO A 5 -3.12 -13.33 6.48
N THR A 6 -3.15 -12.79 7.70
CA THR A 6 -2.50 -11.54 8.11
C THR A 6 -0.97 -11.59 8.04
N ASP A 7 -0.35 -12.71 8.41
CA ASP A 7 1.12 -12.86 8.38
C ASP A 7 1.61 -12.92 6.92
N LYS A 8 0.90 -13.67 6.07
CA LYS A 8 1.20 -13.74 4.64
C LYS A 8 1.05 -12.38 3.93
N VAL A 9 0.00 -11.61 4.26
CA VAL A 9 -0.18 -10.24 3.72
C VAL A 9 1.00 -9.36 4.09
N LYS A 10 1.46 -9.43 5.34
CA LYS A 10 2.60 -8.65 5.81
C LYS A 10 3.88 -9.03 5.08
N GLU A 11 4.19 -10.32 5.00
CA GLU A 11 5.39 -10.83 4.30
C GLU A 11 5.41 -10.43 2.81
N LEU A 12 4.30 -10.62 2.09
CA LEU A 12 4.20 -10.24 0.68
C LEU A 12 4.30 -8.71 0.49
N THR A 13 3.74 -7.93 1.40
CA THR A 13 3.85 -6.47 1.36
C THR A 13 5.27 -6.00 1.60
N ASP A 14 5.96 -6.60 2.56
CA ASP A 14 7.36 -6.29 2.86
C ASP A 14 8.26 -6.69 1.68
N LEU A 15 8.01 -7.84 1.07
CA LEU A 15 8.74 -8.27 -0.13
C LEU A 15 8.48 -7.34 -1.33
N SER A 16 7.24 -6.91 -1.57
CA SER A 16 6.93 -5.92 -2.63
C SER A 16 7.68 -4.60 -2.42
N LYS A 17 7.80 -4.15 -1.16
CA LYS A 17 8.62 -2.97 -0.79
C LYS A 17 10.10 -3.20 -1.02
N GLU A 18 10.62 -4.38 -0.69
CA GLU A 18 12.02 -4.74 -0.92
C GLU A 18 12.36 -4.77 -2.40
N SER A 19 11.48 -5.31 -3.25
CA SER A 19 11.64 -5.27 -4.71
C SER A 19 11.69 -3.84 -5.24
N MET A 20 10.81 -2.94 -4.76
CA MET A 20 10.87 -1.52 -5.14
C MET A 20 12.17 -0.84 -4.70
N LYS A 21 12.68 -1.16 -3.50
CA LYS A 21 13.98 -0.65 -3.03
C LYS A 21 15.13 -1.18 -3.86
N ALA A 22 15.09 -2.45 -4.25
CA ALA A 22 16.09 -3.06 -5.12
C ALA A 22 16.14 -2.36 -6.48
N ARG A 23 14.97 -2.10 -7.10
CA ARG A 23 14.86 -1.34 -8.34
C ARG A 23 15.45 0.07 -8.21
N ALA A 24 15.05 0.81 -7.18
CA ALA A 24 15.56 2.17 -6.95
C ALA A 24 17.08 2.20 -6.71
N ASN A 25 17.65 1.18 -6.08
CA ASN A 25 19.10 1.07 -5.90
C ASN A 25 19.83 0.77 -7.21
N LEU A 26 19.21 -0.04 -8.08
CA LEU A 26 19.74 -0.32 -9.41
C LEU A 26 19.77 0.93 -10.28
N ASP A 27 18.68 1.71 -10.27
CA ASP A 27 18.60 2.97 -11.01
C ASP A 27 19.70 3.95 -10.53
N ARG A 28 19.98 4.01 -9.22
CA ARG A 28 21.11 4.82 -8.69
C ARG A 28 22.48 4.33 -9.17
N ILE A 29 22.68 3.02 -9.31
CA ILE A 29 23.94 2.48 -9.86
C ILE A 29 24.09 2.95 -11.31
N LEU A 30 23.01 2.92 -12.10
CA LEU A 30 23.01 3.40 -13.48
C LEU A 30 23.35 4.89 -13.56
N ASP A 31 22.79 5.73 -12.68
CA ASP A 31 23.13 7.16 -12.59
C ASP A 31 24.64 7.38 -12.37
N PHE A 32 25.26 6.55 -11.51
CA PHE A 32 26.71 6.62 -11.28
C PHE A 32 27.52 6.13 -12.48
N VAL A 33 27.07 5.07 -13.16
CA VAL A 33 27.72 4.57 -14.39
C VAL A 33 27.71 5.65 -15.47
N ASP A 34 26.59 6.34 -15.65
CA ASP A 34 26.48 7.46 -16.61
C ASP A 34 27.44 8.60 -16.24
N LEU A 35 27.55 8.95 -14.97
CA LEU A 35 28.49 9.96 -14.49
C LEU A 35 29.95 9.54 -14.72
N ILE A 36 30.29 8.27 -14.48
CA ILE A 36 31.64 7.74 -14.69
C ILE A 36 31.99 7.75 -16.17
N ASN A 37 31.10 7.25 -17.03
CA ASN A 37 31.31 7.22 -18.49
C ASN A 37 31.56 8.64 -19.03
N LYS A 38 30.72 9.60 -18.63
CA LYS A 38 30.89 11.00 -19.01
C LYS A 38 32.26 11.55 -18.59
N ARG A 39 32.70 11.27 -17.36
CA ARG A 39 34.02 11.72 -16.89
C ARG A 39 35.17 11.02 -17.59
N ALA A 40 35.02 9.76 -17.98
CA ALA A 40 36.02 9.03 -18.74
C ALA A 40 36.22 9.62 -20.14
N GLU A 41 35.14 10.02 -20.81
CA GLU A 41 35.18 10.72 -22.11
C GLU A 41 35.92 12.07 -22.04
N GLU A 42 35.92 12.73 -20.88
CA GLU A 42 36.59 14.02 -20.64
C GLU A 42 38.10 13.89 -20.36
N ILE A 43 38.62 12.68 -20.09
CA ILE A 43 40.04 12.44 -19.77
C ILE A 43 40.82 12.20 -21.08
N GLU A 44 41.86 12.99 -21.35
CA GLU A 44 42.80 12.72 -22.45
C GLU A 44 43.55 11.38 -22.21
N GLY A 45 43.29 10.39 -23.07
CA GLY A 45 43.87 9.05 -22.99
C GLY A 45 42.85 7.97 -23.36
N ASP A 46 43.31 6.72 -23.46
CA ASP A 46 42.45 5.56 -23.79
C ASP A 46 41.83 4.99 -22.51
N VAL A 47 40.98 5.78 -21.85
CA VAL A 47 40.22 5.34 -20.68
C VAL A 47 38.96 4.63 -21.16
N ALA A 48 39.07 3.32 -21.42
CA ALA A 48 37.92 2.51 -21.74
C ALA A 48 36.98 2.41 -20.51
N ALA A 49 35.78 2.97 -20.62
CA ALA A 49 34.78 2.85 -19.57
C ALA A 49 33.93 1.58 -19.82
N PRO A 50 33.97 0.56 -18.94
CA PRO A 50 33.17 -0.67 -19.11
C PRO A 50 31.68 -0.47 -18.80
N GLY A 51 31.19 0.77 -18.81
CA GLY A 51 29.85 1.13 -18.35
C GLY A 51 28.72 0.42 -19.11
N ASP A 52 28.93 0.11 -20.39
CA ASP A 52 27.94 -0.62 -21.21
C ASP A 52 27.66 -2.02 -20.66
N GLY A 53 28.68 -2.73 -20.17
CA GLY A 53 28.51 -4.04 -19.54
C GLY A 53 27.74 -3.95 -18.21
N ILE A 54 27.93 -2.86 -17.45
CA ILE A 54 27.18 -2.62 -16.21
C ILE A 54 25.72 -2.29 -16.53
N LYS A 55 25.47 -1.51 -17.58
CA LYS A 55 24.11 -1.21 -18.07
C LYS A 55 23.36 -2.47 -18.46
N GLU A 56 23.96 -3.32 -19.30
CA GLU A 56 23.32 -4.57 -19.74
C GLU A 56 22.99 -5.52 -18.58
N LEU A 57 23.93 -5.70 -17.64
CA LEU A 57 23.69 -6.51 -16.45
C LEU A 57 22.60 -5.89 -15.56
N SER A 58 22.59 -4.56 -15.45
CA SER A 58 21.58 -3.86 -14.66
C SER A 58 20.20 -4.04 -15.28
N ASP A 59 20.05 -3.87 -16.59
CA ASP A 59 18.76 -4.07 -17.27
C ASP A 59 18.20 -5.48 -17.01
N LYS A 60 19.04 -6.52 -17.15
CA LYS A 60 18.67 -7.91 -16.83
C LYS A 60 18.26 -8.09 -15.37
N MET A 61 19.01 -7.50 -14.43
CA MET A 61 18.64 -7.54 -13.00
C MET A 61 17.32 -6.81 -12.74
N GLY A 62 17.10 -5.69 -13.41
CA GLY A 62 15.86 -4.91 -13.36
C GLY A 62 14.67 -5.74 -13.79
N GLU A 63 14.77 -6.44 -14.93
CA GLU A 63 13.72 -7.35 -15.41
C GLU A 63 13.36 -8.43 -14.38
N TYR A 64 14.35 -9.07 -13.74
CA TYR A 64 14.09 -10.07 -12.71
C TYR A 64 13.44 -9.48 -11.45
N ILE A 65 13.86 -8.28 -11.03
CA ILE A 65 13.25 -7.57 -9.90
C ILE A 65 11.78 -7.26 -10.21
N ASP A 66 11.48 -6.81 -11.43
CA ASP A 66 10.13 -6.47 -11.87
C ASP A 66 9.24 -7.73 -11.98
N GLN A 67 9.81 -8.87 -12.41
CA GLN A 67 9.11 -10.17 -12.39
C GLN A 67 8.79 -10.64 -10.97
N ILE A 68 9.75 -10.55 -10.04
CA ILE A 68 9.53 -10.88 -8.62
C ILE A 68 8.41 -10.00 -8.06
N LYS A 69 8.49 -8.69 -8.28
CA LYS A 69 7.49 -7.74 -7.82
C LYS A 69 6.10 -8.08 -8.36
N SER A 70 6.01 -8.36 -9.65
CA SER A 70 4.74 -8.70 -10.31
C SER A 70 4.13 -9.97 -9.71
N HIS A 71 4.94 -11.01 -9.50
CA HIS A 71 4.49 -12.25 -8.89
C HIS A 71 4.00 -12.05 -7.45
N VAL A 72 4.73 -11.26 -6.66
CA VAL A 72 4.36 -10.94 -5.28
C VAL A 72 3.05 -10.17 -5.21
N ASP A 73 2.88 -9.16 -6.06
CA ASP A 73 1.64 -8.37 -6.14
C ASP A 73 0.46 -9.25 -6.59
N GLU A 74 0.66 -10.17 -7.54
CA GLU A 74 -0.37 -11.13 -7.97
C GLU A 74 -0.80 -12.08 -6.84
N GLU A 75 0.14 -12.58 -6.05
CA GLU A 75 -0.16 -13.43 -4.89
C GLU A 75 -0.89 -12.64 -3.80
N LEU A 76 -0.48 -11.39 -3.57
CA LEU A 76 -1.13 -10.51 -2.61
C LEU A 76 -2.58 -10.19 -3.03
N ASP A 77 -2.81 -9.94 -4.33
CA ASP A 77 -4.12 -9.64 -4.90
C ASP A 77 -5.10 -10.83 -4.81
N LYS A 78 -4.61 -12.06 -4.66
CA LYS A 78 -5.47 -13.25 -4.43
C LYS A 78 -6.01 -13.31 -3.00
N ILE A 79 -5.40 -12.61 -2.06
CA ILE A 79 -5.81 -12.65 -0.65
C ILE A 79 -7.08 -11.79 -0.45
N PRO A 80 -8.14 -12.31 0.18
CA PRO A 80 -9.29 -11.50 0.55
C PRO A 80 -8.92 -10.49 1.64
N VAL A 81 -9.51 -9.31 1.58
CA VAL A 81 -9.37 -8.31 2.63
C VAL A 81 -10.17 -8.75 3.85
N ASP A 82 -9.52 -8.80 5.01
CA ASP A 82 -10.17 -9.12 6.27
C ASP A 82 -11.07 -7.94 6.72
N PRO A 83 -12.39 -8.14 6.83
CA PRO A 83 -13.31 -7.07 7.21
C PRO A 83 -13.03 -6.52 8.62
N ASP A 84 -12.64 -7.38 9.57
CA ASP A 84 -12.39 -6.97 10.96
C ASP A 84 -11.16 -6.06 11.04
N VAL A 85 -10.12 -6.38 10.28
CA VAL A 85 -8.91 -5.54 10.18
C VAL A 85 -9.25 -4.16 9.61
N THR A 86 -10.08 -4.10 8.57
CA THR A 86 -10.45 -2.81 7.95
C THR A 86 -11.39 -1.98 8.82
N LYS A 87 -12.25 -2.63 9.60
CA LYS A 87 -13.09 -1.96 10.60
C LYS A 87 -12.24 -1.37 11.72
N GLU A 88 -11.32 -2.15 12.29
CA GLU A 88 -10.39 -1.67 13.32
C GLU A 88 -9.54 -0.50 12.81
N ALA A 89 -9.06 -0.57 11.57
CA ALA A 89 -8.33 0.52 10.94
C ALA A 89 -9.19 1.78 10.77
N ALA A 90 -10.44 1.66 10.36
CA ALA A 90 -11.38 2.78 10.25
C ALA A 90 -11.65 3.45 11.61
N GLU A 91 -11.87 2.66 12.66
CA GLU A 91 -12.04 3.15 14.03
C GLU A 91 -10.81 3.94 14.48
N LYS A 92 -9.60 3.41 14.26
CA LYS A 92 -8.34 4.10 14.56
C LYS A 92 -8.19 5.40 13.77
N LEU A 93 -8.51 5.39 12.48
CA LEU A 93 -8.39 6.59 11.64
C LEU A 93 -9.27 7.74 12.12
N LEU A 94 -10.50 7.43 12.54
CA LEU A 94 -11.41 8.40 13.14
C LEU A 94 -10.89 8.97 14.47
N LEU A 95 -10.01 8.25 15.19
CA LEU A 95 -9.36 8.76 16.41
C LEU A 95 -8.19 9.70 16.11
N PHE A 96 -7.46 9.50 15.01
CA PHE A 96 -6.19 10.20 14.74
C PHE A 96 -6.28 11.36 13.74
N HIS A 97 -7.20 11.35 12.77
CA HIS A 97 -7.14 12.24 11.60
C HIS A 97 -8.14 13.42 11.57
N GLY A 98 -8.62 13.87 12.73
CA GLY A 98 -9.42 15.10 12.82
C GLY A 98 -10.88 14.90 12.37
N ASN A 99 -11.45 15.86 11.64
CA ASN A 99 -12.86 15.77 11.22
C ASN A 99 -13.04 14.81 10.03
N LEU A 100 -14.27 14.31 9.84
CA LEU A 100 -14.58 13.29 8.82
C LEU A 100 -14.07 13.65 7.41
N PRO A 101 -14.22 14.88 6.88
CA PRO A 101 -13.66 15.24 5.57
C PRO A 101 -12.14 15.03 5.47
N GLN A 102 -11.39 15.34 6.53
CA GLN A 102 -9.93 15.14 6.56
C GLN A 102 -9.58 13.64 6.54
N VAL A 103 -10.31 12.83 7.29
CA VAL A 103 -10.15 11.37 7.33
C VAL A 103 -10.38 10.77 5.94
N ILE A 104 -11.48 11.16 5.28
CA ILE A 104 -11.82 10.69 3.93
C ILE A 104 -10.75 11.09 2.93
N ALA A 105 -10.34 12.36 2.91
CA ALA A 105 -9.33 12.85 1.96
C ALA A 105 -7.98 12.14 2.12
N TRP A 106 -7.57 11.88 3.38
CA TRP A 106 -6.33 11.16 3.65
C TRP A 106 -6.41 9.70 3.19
N ALA A 107 -7.48 8.98 3.53
CA ALA A 107 -7.65 7.59 3.12
C ALA A 107 -7.83 7.44 1.59
N ASP A 108 -8.47 8.41 0.93
CA ASP A 108 -8.57 8.44 -0.53
C ASP A 108 -7.20 8.68 -1.19
N THR A 109 -6.34 9.50 -0.58
CA THR A 109 -4.94 9.67 -0.99
C THR A 109 -4.20 8.33 -0.91
N GLN A 110 -4.34 7.59 0.20
CA GLN A 110 -3.72 6.26 0.32
C GLN A 110 -4.23 5.31 -0.77
N LYS A 111 -5.56 5.25 -1.00
CA LYS A 111 -6.17 4.44 -2.06
C LYS A 111 -5.61 4.77 -3.45
N SER A 112 -5.47 6.06 -3.77
CA SER A 112 -4.99 6.53 -5.07
C SER A 112 -3.56 6.13 -5.40
N GLY A 113 -2.75 5.83 -4.38
CA GLY A 113 -1.38 5.32 -4.55
C GLY A 113 -1.31 3.87 -5.02
N HIS A 114 -2.44 3.17 -5.16
CA HIS A 114 -2.49 1.76 -5.52
C HIS A 114 -3.30 1.52 -6.79
N LYS A 115 -2.85 0.55 -7.60
CA LYS A 115 -3.56 0.08 -8.80
C LYS A 115 -4.97 -0.37 -8.43
N GLN A 116 -5.97 0.10 -9.18
CA GLN A 116 -7.36 -0.31 -8.98
C GLN A 116 -7.49 -1.84 -9.00
N GLY A 117 -8.20 -2.40 -8.02
CA GLY A 117 -8.41 -3.84 -7.86
C GLY A 117 -7.31 -4.58 -7.11
N SER A 118 -6.14 -3.96 -6.88
CA SER A 118 -5.09 -4.57 -6.04
C SER A 118 -5.55 -4.75 -4.59
N TYR A 119 -4.85 -5.60 -3.83
CA TYR A 119 -5.11 -5.84 -2.42
C TYR A 119 -5.17 -4.54 -1.62
N TRP A 120 -4.14 -3.70 -1.72
CA TRP A 120 -4.08 -2.44 -0.97
C TRP A 120 -5.13 -1.43 -1.44
N TRP A 121 -5.49 -1.43 -2.72
CA TRP A 121 -6.62 -0.64 -3.20
C TRP A 121 -7.94 -1.09 -2.57
N ARG A 122 -8.24 -2.40 -2.61
CA ARG A 122 -9.46 -2.99 -2.01
C ARG A 122 -9.50 -2.78 -0.49
N TYR A 123 -8.35 -2.88 0.17
CA TYR A 123 -8.18 -2.60 1.59
C TYR A 123 -8.64 -1.18 1.91
N TRP A 124 -8.12 -0.17 1.19
CA TRP A 124 -8.48 1.22 1.43
C TRP A 124 -9.92 1.56 1.05
N VAL A 125 -10.49 0.90 0.03
CA VAL A 125 -11.93 0.98 -0.25
C VAL A 125 -12.75 0.50 0.96
N SER A 126 -12.44 -0.68 1.49
CA SER A 126 -13.13 -1.24 2.65
C SER A 126 -12.98 -0.36 3.90
N VAL A 127 -11.79 0.21 4.13
CA VAL A 127 -11.57 1.18 5.22
C VAL A 127 -12.46 2.41 5.07
N LEU A 128 -12.53 3.00 3.87
CA LEU A 128 -13.38 4.16 3.60
C LEU A 128 -14.87 3.86 3.80
N GLU A 129 -15.34 2.69 3.35
CA GLU A 129 -16.71 2.23 3.57
C GLU A 129 -17.03 2.11 5.08
N ASN A 130 -16.12 1.52 5.85
CA ASN A 130 -16.26 1.42 7.30
C ASN A 130 -16.27 2.80 7.98
N VAL A 131 -15.43 3.75 7.55
CA VAL A 131 -15.45 5.14 8.05
C VAL A 131 -16.82 5.77 7.82
N MET A 132 -17.39 5.63 6.63
CA MET A 132 -18.72 6.17 6.32
C MET A 132 -19.83 5.52 7.16
N GLN A 133 -19.79 4.19 7.33
CA GLN A 133 -20.78 3.47 8.14
C GLN A 133 -20.73 3.88 9.61
N LEU A 134 -19.53 4.00 10.18
CA LEU A 134 -19.35 4.44 11.58
C LEU A 134 -19.90 5.84 11.80
N GLU A 135 -19.74 6.75 10.83
CA GLU A 135 -20.30 8.09 10.94
C GLU A 135 -21.83 8.11 10.87
N ILE A 136 -22.42 7.33 9.95
CA ILE A 136 -23.89 7.18 9.86
C ILE A 136 -24.46 6.63 11.18
N ALA A 137 -23.77 5.66 11.79
CA ALA A 137 -24.16 5.10 13.08
C ALA A 137 -24.13 6.14 14.22
N LYS A 138 -23.13 7.05 14.24
CA LYS A 138 -23.07 8.16 15.22
C LYS A 138 -24.20 9.17 15.06
N GLY A 139 -24.63 9.43 13.81
CA GLY A 139 -25.73 10.36 13.50
C GLY A 139 -27.13 9.79 13.70
N SER A 140 -27.24 8.48 13.97
CA SER A 140 -28.54 7.83 14.18
C SER A 140 -29.00 8.00 15.63
N PRO A 141 -30.20 8.58 15.90
CA PRO A 141 -30.69 8.71 17.27
C PRO A 141 -30.92 7.31 17.88
N GLU A 142 -30.37 7.08 19.07
CA GLU A 142 -30.71 5.93 19.89
C GLU A 142 -32.24 5.86 20.07
N VAL A 143 -32.88 4.87 19.45
CA VAL A 143 -34.27 4.54 19.75
C VAL A 143 -34.29 3.89 21.13
N LYS A 144 -34.46 4.69 22.18
CA LYS A 144 -34.74 4.16 23.52
C LYS A 144 -35.99 3.29 23.44
N PRO A 145 -35.98 2.05 23.96
CA PRO A 145 -37.18 1.24 24.01
C PRO A 145 -38.22 1.96 24.87
N VAL A 146 -39.38 2.28 24.28
CA VAL A 146 -40.52 2.84 25.01
C VAL A 146 -40.97 1.78 26.01
N SER A 147 -40.66 1.99 27.29
CA SER A 147 -41.17 1.19 28.39
C SER A 147 -42.69 1.34 28.44
N LYS A 148 -43.42 0.31 28.00
CA LYS A 148 -44.86 0.18 28.28
C LYS A 148 -45.05 -0.16 29.75
N ALA A 149 -45.13 0.85 30.60
CA ALA A 149 -45.64 0.70 31.96
C ALA A 149 -46.21 2.04 32.45
N ASP A 150 -47.35 2.42 31.86
CA ASP A 150 -48.36 3.22 32.55
C ASP A 150 -49.69 3.05 31.80
N VAL A 151 -50.26 1.86 31.93
CA VAL A 151 -51.71 1.71 31.79
C VAL A 151 -52.24 1.68 33.21
N SER A 152 -52.52 2.88 33.74
CA SER A 152 -53.46 3.05 34.83
C SER A 152 -54.77 2.37 34.44
N GLN A 153 -55.26 1.49 35.29
CA GLN A 153 -56.64 1.04 35.26
C GLN A 153 -57.35 1.50 36.55
N PRO A 154 -58.67 1.78 36.45
CA PRO A 154 -59.43 2.66 37.33
C PRO A 154 -59.73 2.07 38.71
#